data_AF-M5UJL5-F1
#
_entry.id   AF-M5UJL5-F1
#
_cell.length_a   1.000
_cell.length_b   1.000
_cell.length_c   1.000
_cell.angle_alpha   90.00
_cell.angle_beta   90.00
_cell.angle_gamma   90.00
#
_symmetry.space_group_name_H-M   'P 1'
#
loop_
_entity.id
_entity.type
_entity.pdbx_description
1 polymer ?
#
loop_
_entity_poly.entity_id
_entity_poly.type
_entity_poly.pdbx_seq_one_letter_code
_entity_poly.pdbx_strand_id
1 'polypeptide(L)'
;MESNATWMLVGNALVLAYLVSTATPMLFRVTLLGLALFFSITAYQQTPPQPSLTAANFFCNPVALMWVAAFLAVLETIHFTQNIRSKLSPRGTAFLLAGLGLLGYLVLLPTVETIWNSTQETPSSYTLEEPTAMEHLRIRSSKVVIFAIFAAAGACFGSFLNVVADSAPRGRSIAFRDSACPQCGTKIRRIDNIPIISYLNLKGQCRDCHTPIPARYFLVELTTMFLFASLFLYELVTGAANVPSFPHYSYTGIVWIILYTKWPVVGIYLFHCLVFCFILTLALMETDRLRCPTWLATVMLLTTISIALATPHCVPVTIFEQTSIPANRMPQFFTPVATVIAGAFAGWGISTLASFAQVRSNQPRTSTTLAALLIGVALGWQATLTIGAIWIGMAWTSRFIGGRKLRPRWLTPTMLLFLAVMLHHPAWNWLTSQW
;
A
#
# COMPACT_ATOMS: atom_id res chain seq x y z
N MET A 1 37.33 7.26 -3.43
CA MET A 1 36.77 8.36 -2.62
C MET A 1 36.27 9.53 -3.48
N GLU A 2 36.97 9.91 -4.56
CA GLU A 2 36.56 11.03 -5.44
C GLU A 2 35.25 10.82 -6.21
N SER A 3 34.89 9.58 -6.59
CA SER A 3 33.61 9.28 -7.25
C SER A 3 32.40 9.58 -6.35
N ASN A 4 32.51 9.30 -5.05
CA ASN A 4 31.39 9.38 -4.11
C ASN A 4 31.06 10.83 -3.74
N ALA A 5 32.10 11.68 -3.62
CA ALA A 5 31.93 13.12 -3.45
C ALA A 5 31.24 13.78 -4.66
N THR A 6 31.52 13.29 -5.87
CA THR A 6 30.93 13.81 -7.11
C THR A 6 29.42 13.50 -7.18
N TRP A 7 29.01 12.27 -6.84
CA TRP A 7 27.60 11.89 -6.77
C TRP A 7 26.83 12.64 -5.66
N MET A 8 27.48 12.92 -4.52
CA MET A 8 26.92 13.76 -3.45
C MET A 8 26.73 15.22 -3.88
N LEU A 9 27.70 15.80 -4.58
CA LEU A 9 27.60 17.15 -5.14
C LEU A 9 26.45 17.26 -6.15
N VAL A 10 26.26 16.23 -6.99
CA VAL A 10 25.14 16.15 -7.93
C VAL A 10 23.81 16.01 -7.20
N GLY A 11 23.70 15.14 -6.18
CA GLY A 11 22.49 14.99 -5.37
C GLY A 11 22.09 16.28 -4.66
N ASN A 12 23.04 16.97 -4.02
CA ASN A 12 22.80 18.24 -3.33
C ASN A 12 22.46 19.39 -4.30
N ALA A 13 23.11 19.44 -5.46
CA ALA A 13 22.79 20.41 -6.51
C ALA A 13 21.39 20.21 -7.09
N LEU A 14 20.92 18.96 -7.20
CA LEU A 14 19.55 18.64 -7.62
C LEU A 14 18.52 19.05 -6.54
N VAL A 15 18.79 18.80 -5.25
CA VAL A 15 17.94 19.30 -4.16
C VAL A 15 17.88 20.84 -4.18
N LEU A 16 19.01 21.53 -4.34
CA LEU A 16 19.04 22.98 -4.49
C LEU A 16 18.30 23.48 -5.75
N ALA A 17 18.42 22.77 -6.88
CA ALA A 17 17.68 23.09 -8.11
C ALA A 17 16.17 22.88 -7.97
N TYR A 18 15.74 21.86 -7.21
CA TYR A 18 14.36 21.65 -6.80
C TYR A 18 13.85 22.82 -5.92
N LEU A 19 14.69 23.31 -5.00
CA LEU A 19 14.36 24.38 -4.05
C LEU A 19 14.24 25.78 -4.70
N VAL A 20 15.06 26.07 -5.71
CA VAL A 20 15.09 27.40 -6.37
C VAL A 20 14.00 27.51 -7.46
N SER A 21 13.46 26.40 -7.95
CA SER A 21 12.54 26.39 -9.09
C SER A 21 11.07 26.46 -8.67
N THR A 22 10.54 27.65 -8.40
CA THR A 22 9.10 27.86 -8.17
C THR A 22 8.26 27.80 -9.45
N ALA A 23 8.88 27.80 -10.63
CA ALA A 23 8.23 27.85 -11.94
C ALA A 23 8.06 26.49 -12.67
N THR A 24 8.59 25.38 -12.14
CA THR A 24 8.53 24.06 -12.83
C THR A 24 7.33 23.18 -12.42
N PRO A 25 6.82 22.32 -13.31
CA PRO A 25 5.69 21.44 -13.03
C PRO A 25 6.00 20.33 -12.00
N MET A 26 4.99 19.94 -11.21
CA MET A 26 5.08 19.02 -10.07
C MET A 26 5.76 17.67 -10.41
N LEU A 27 5.51 17.12 -11.60
CA LEU A 27 6.11 15.86 -12.02
C LEU A 27 7.64 15.97 -12.10
N PHE A 28 8.16 17.06 -12.66
CA PHE A 28 9.59 17.32 -12.78
C PHE A 28 10.26 17.47 -11.40
N ARG A 29 9.56 18.11 -10.47
CA ARG A 29 10.00 18.27 -9.08
C ARG A 29 10.04 16.94 -8.33
N VAL A 30 9.00 16.12 -8.43
CA VAL A 30 8.97 14.77 -7.84
C VAL A 30 10.06 13.87 -8.44
N THR A 31 10.34 13.97 -9.73
CA THR A 31 11.44 13.26 -10.38
C THR A 31 12.81 13.71 -9.85
N LEU A 32 13.02 15.01 -9.68
CA LEU A 32 14.28 15.55 -9.12
C LEU A 32 14.49 15.12 -7.66
N LEU A 33 13.44 15.13 -6.85
CA LEU A 33 13.48 14.68 -5.47
C LEU A 33 13.72 13.17 -5.38
N GLY A 34 13.10 12.38 -6.27
CA GLY A 34 13.32 10.94 -6.37
C GLY A 34 14.74 10.57 -6.79
N LEU A 35 15.33 11.32 -7.74
CA LEU A 35 16.73 11.16 -8.16
C LEU A 35 17.69 11.55 -7.04
N ALA A 36 17.42 12.66 -6.33
CA ALA A 36 18.22 13.07 -5.18
C ALA A 36 18.19 12.03 -4.05
N LEU A 37 17.02 11.46 -3.75
CA LEU A 37 16.91 10.36 -2.79
C LEU A 37 17.69 9.12 -3.25
N PHE A 38 17.58 8.76 -4.51
CA PHE A 38 18.27 7.60 -5.09
C PHE A 38 19.80 7.73 -4.99
N PHE A 39 20.37 8.89 -5.35
CA PHE A 39 21.80 9.14 -5.26
C PHE A 39 22.30 9.21 -3.80
N SER A 40 21.50 9.78 -2.88
CA SER A 40 21.85 9.80 -1.45
C SER A 40 21.81 8.42 -0.79
N ILE A 41 20.83 7.58 -1.14
CA ILE A 41 20.70 6.21 -0.62
C ILE A 41 21.84 5.31 -1.13
N THR A 42 22.17 5.41 -2.42
CA THR A 42 23.25 4.62 -3.03
C THR A 42 24.62 5.02 -2.50
N ALA A 43 24.85 6.31 -2.20
CA ALA A 43 26.07 6.78 -1.56
C ALA A 43 26.20 6.32 -0.09
N TYR A 44 25.10 6.33 0.67
CA TYR A 44 25.09 5.93 2.09
C TYR A 44 25.40 4.44 2.30
N GLN A 45 24.93 3.56 1.40
CA GLN A 45 25.22 2.13 1.46
C GLN A 45 26.71 1.77 1.28
N GLN A 46 27.54 2.72 0.83
CA GLN A 46 28.96 2.49 0.53
C GLN A 46 29.92 3.16 1.53
N THR A 47 29.43 3.89 2.52
CA THR A 47 30.25 4.55 3.55
C THR A 47 30.26 3.77 4.88
N PRO A 48 31.43 3.45 5.46
CA PRO A 48 31.49 2.81 6.77
C PRO A 48 31.00 3.77 7.88
N PRO A 49 30.32 3.27 8.91
CA PRO A 49 29.77 4.10 9.97
C PRO A 49 30.91 4.74 10.79
N GLN A 50 30.97 6.08 10.82
CA GLN A 50 31.92 6.84 11.64
C GLN A 50 31.15 7.67 12.70
N PRO A 51 31.60 7.72 13.96
CA PRO A 51 30.80 8.17 15.10
C PRO A 51 30.73 9.69 15.34
N SER A 52 31.49 10.53 14.63
CA SER A 52 31.52 11.98 14.92
C SER A 52 30.53 12.79 14.08
N LEU A 53 29.66 13.59 14.69
CA LEU A 53 28.79 14.58 14.05
C LEU A 53 29.60 15.80 13.57
N THR A 54 30.26 15.68 12.42
CA THR A 54 30.75 16.85 11.66
C THR A 54 29.61 17.44 10.82
N ALA A 55 29.71 18.71 10.39
CA ALA A 55 28.70 19.34 9.53
C ALA A 55 28.43 18.52 8.24
N ALA A 56 29.43 17.79 7.73
CA ALA A 56 29.27 16.85 6.63
C ALA A 56 28.36 15.65 6.99
N ASN A 57 28.47 15.12 8.22
CA ASN A 57 27.62 14.01 8.70
C ASN A 57 26.20 14.44 9.07
N PHE A 58 25.98 15.72 9.42
CA PHE A 58 24.63 16.25 9.65
C PHE A 58 23.77 16.16 8.37
N PHE A 59 24.30 16.59 7.22
CA PHE A 59 23.58 16.49 5.93
C PHE A 59 23.54 15.06 5.35
N CYS A 60 24.39 14.14 5.83
CA CYS A 60 24.38 12.73 5.44
C CYS A 60 23.45 11.86 6.30
N ASN A 61 22.83 12.42 7.34
CA ASN A 61 21.93 11.66 8.20
C ASN A 61 20.52 11.61 7.59
N PRO A 62 19.94 10.43 7.33
CA PRO A 62 18.57 10.29 6.81
C PRO A 62 17.53 10.99 7.71
N VAL A 63 17.83 11.15 9.00
CA VAL A 63 17.03 11.93 9.95
C VAL A 63 17.04 13.42 9.59
N ALA A 64 18.19 14.00 9.22
CA ALA A 64 18.30 15.41 8.79
C ALA A 64 17.60 15.67 7.44
N LEU A 65 17.68 14.73 6.50
CA LEU A 65 16.91 14.78 5.24
C LEU A 65 15.41 14.70 5.50
N MET A 66 14.97 13.87 6.46
CA MET A 66 13.58 13.86 6.95
C MET A 66 13.18 15.20 7.58
N TRP A 67 14.07 15.83 8.36
CA TRP A 67 13.80 17.14 8.97
C TRP A 67 13.66 18.25 7.94
N VAL A 68 14.54 18.28 6.93
CA VAL A 68 14.44 19.23 5.81
C VAL A 68 13.17 18.98 5.02
N ALA A 69 12.83 17.73 4.72
CA ALA A 69 11.58 17.39 4.05
C ALA A 69 10.33 17.76 4.87
N ALA A 70 10.34 17.55 6.19
CA ALA A 70 9.24 17.92 7.09
C ALA A 70 9.08 19.44 7.20
N PHE A 71 10.19 20.18 7.35
CA PHE A 71 10.19 21.64 7.39
C PHE A 71 9.67 22.24 6.07
N LEU A 72 10.08 21.68 4.94
CA LEU A 72 9.62 22.11 3.62
C LEU A 72 8.15 21.75 3.38
N ALA A 73 7.68 20.58 3.83
CA ALA A 73 6.27 20.21 3.78
C ALA A 73 5.40 21.15 4.64
N VAL A 74 5.91 21.61 5.78
CA VAL A 74 5.27 22.65 6.62
C VAL A 74 5.19 23.97 5.88
N LEU A 75 6.28 24.43 5.25
CA LEU A 75 6.28 25.67 4.46
C LEU A 75 5.35 25.62 3.25
N GLU A 76 5.31 24.50 2.54
CA GLU A 76 4.41 24.28 1.41
C GLU A 76 2.94 24.21 1.87
N THR A 77 2.68 23.63 3.05
CA THR A 77 1.36 23.65 3.71
C THR A 77 0.98 25.08 4.14
N ILE A 78 1.91 25.87 4.67
CA ILE A 78 1.67 27.29 5.01
C ILE A 78 1.37 28.10 3.75
N HIS A 79 2.10 27.87 2.66
CA HIS A 79 1.85 28.57 1.41
C HIS A 79 0.51 28.16 0.77
N PHE A 80 0.18 26.87 0.81
CA PHE A 80 -1.12 26.33 0.40
C PHE A 80 -2.27 26.90 1.24
N THR A 81 -2.09 27.05 2.55
CA THR A 81 -3.12 27.60 3.44
C THR A 81 -3.32 29.09 3.26
N GLN A 82 -2.26 29.86 2.98
CA GLN A 82 -2.38 31.27 2.59
C GLN A 82 -3.19 31.43 1.30
N ASN A 83 -3.08 30.50 0.35
CA ASN A 83 -3.81 30.54 -0.92
C ASN A 83 -5.29 30.10 -0.81
N ILE A 84 -5.67 29.42 0.28
CA ILE A 84 -7.03 28.88 0.51
C ILE A 84 -7.78 29.65 1.62
N ARG A 85 -7.09 30.51 2.38
CA ARG A 85 -7.64 31.27 3.52
C ARG A 85 -8.93 32.05 3.19
N SER A 86 -9.11 32.49 1.95
CA SER A 86 -10.32 33.18 1.47
C SER A 86 -11.50 32.25 1.11
N LYS A 87 -11.32 30.93 1.14
CA LYS A 87 -12.30 29.92 0.70
C LYS A 87 -12.63 28.85 1.76
N LEU A 88 -12.01 28.88 2.94
CA LEU A 88 -12.25 27.91 4.01
C LEU A 88 -13.49 28.27 4.82
N SER A 89 -14.41 27.31 4.94
CA SER A 89 -15.53 27.42 5.90
C SER A 89 -15.01 27.39 7.33
N PRO A 90 -15.73 27.93 8.33
CA PRO A 90 -15.30 27.91 9.73
C PRO A 90 -15.00 26.49 10.26
N ARG A 91 -15.71 25.47 9.75
CA ARG A 91 -15.39 24.06 10.02
C ARG A 91 -14.07 23.63 9.40
N GLY A 92 -13.79 24.03 8.16
CA GLY A 92 -12.51 23.78 7.49
C GLY A 92 -11.33 24.44 8.21
N THR A 93 -11.52 25.65 8.74
CA THR A 93 -10.51 26.34 9.56
C THR A 93 -10.23 25.58 10.85
N ALA A 94 -11.26 25.07 11.53
CA ALA A 94 -11.09 24.27 12.74
C ALA A 94 -10.32 22.96 12.48
N PHE A 95 -10.66 22.24 11.40
CA PHE A 95 -9.91 21.03 10.99
C PHE A 95 -8.45 21.33 10.62
N LEU A 96 -8.20 22.45 9.94
CA LEU A 96 -6.86 22.88 9.59
C LEU A 96 -6.03 23.20 10.83
N LEU A 97 -6.59 23.96 11.77
CA LEU A 97 -5.93 24.31 13.03
C LEU A 97 -5.69 23.06 13.89
N ALA A 98 -6.63 22.13 13.93
CA ALA A 98 -6.44 20.84 14.60
C ALA A 98 -5.32 20.02 13.94
N GLY A 99 -5.26 19.99 12.60
CA GLY A 99 -4.21 19.31 11.85
C GLY A 99 -2.82 19.93 12.05
N LEU A 100 -2.71 21.26 12.02
CA LEU A 100 -1.48 21.99 12.30
C LEU A 100 -1.05 21.83 13.77
N GLY A 101 -2.00 21.86 14.71
CA GLY A 101 -1.74 21.61 16.12
C GLY A 101 -1.25 20.18 16.37
N LEU A 102 -1.85 19.19 15.72
CA LEU A 102 -1.41 17.80 15.77
C LEU A 102 -0.03 17.62 15.14
N LEU A 103 0.24 18.25 13.99
CA LEU A 103 1.54 18.21 13.33
C LEU A 103 2.63 18.88 14.20
N GLY A 104 2.34 20.04 14.79
CA GLY A 104 3.21 20.69 15.76
C GLY A 104 3.45 19.80 16.98
N TYR A 105 2.43 19.14 17.50
CA TYR A 105 2.56 18.20 18.62
C TYR A 105 3.42 16.98 18.28
N LEU A 106 3.28 16.42 17.07
CA LEU A 106 4.00 15.23 16.64
C LEU A 106 5.42 15.51 16.14
N VAL A 107 5.71 16.73 15.68
CA VAL A 107 6.99 17.09 15.05
C VAL A 107 7.74 18.13 15.89
N LEU A 108 7.13 19.28 16.16
CA LEU A 108 7.81 20.40 16.82
C LEU A 108 8.21 20.06 18.26
N LEU A 109 7.31 19.46 19.05
CA LEU A 109 7.60 19.11 20.45
C LEU A 109 8.77 18.12 20.58
N PRO A 110 8.80 16.97 19.86
CA PRO A 110 9.96 16.08 19.89
C PRO A 110 11.24 16.75 19.40
N THR A 111 11.16 17.69 18.45
CA THR A 111 12.33 18.44 17.96
C THR A 111 12.91 19.31 19.07
N VAL A 112 12.07 20.11 19.71
CA VAL A 112 12.47 20.99 20.81
C VAL A 112 13.05 20.16 21.96
N GLU A 113 12.42 19.04 22.29
CA GLU A 113 12.88 18.12 23.33
C GLU A 113 14.23 17.48 22.97
N THR A 114 14.44 17.08 21.71
CA THR A 114 15.73 16.54 21.25
C THR A 114 16.83 17.59 21.31
N ILE A 115 16.56 18.83 20.88
CA ILE A 115 17.53 19.94 20.95
C ILE A 115 17.87 20.26 22.40
N TRP A 116 16.86 20.38 23.26
CA TRP A 116 17.03 20.64 24.67
C TRP A 116 17.89 19.55 25.35
N ASN A 117 17.58 18.29 25.07
CA ASN A 117 18.32 17.16 25.63
C ASN A 117 19.73 17.02 25.04
N SER A 118 19.97 17.49 23.80
CA SER A 118 21.31 17.51 23.20
C SER A 118 22.30 18.47 23.88
N THR A 119 21.78 19.43 24.66
CA THR A 119 22.60 20.38 25.44
C THR A 119 22.86 19.91 26.88
N GLN A 120 22.23 18.80 27.30
CA GLN A 120 22.44 18.22 28.62
C GLN A 120 23.54 17.16 28.56
N GLU A 121 24.33 17.04 29.65
CA GLU A 121 25.33 15.98 29.76
C GLU A 121 24.63 14.61 29.72
N THR A 122 25.11 13.72 28.86
CA THR A 122 24.57 12.36 28.77
C THR A 122 24.78 11.64 30.10
N PRO A 123 23.73 11.16 30.77
CA PRO A 123 23.87 10.48 32.05
C PRO A 123 24.70 9.20 31.89
N SER A 124 25.54 8.90 32.89
CA SER A 124 26.42 7.73 32.91
C SER A 124 25.65 6.40 33.05
N SER A 125 24.36 6.45 33.38
CA SER A 125 23.46 5.31 33.44
C SER A 125 22.02 5.73 33.09
N TYR A 126 21.34 4.93 32.27
CA TYR A 126 19.92 5.10 31.98
C TYR A 126 19.09 4.30 32.98
N THR A 127 18.34 4.98 33.85
CA THR A 127 17.22 4.35 34.57
C THR A 127 16.02 4.29 33.63
N LEU A 128 15.45 3.11 33.44
CA LEU A 128 14.19 2.95 32.69
C LEU A 128 13.06 3.57 33.53
N GLU A 129 12.83 4.86 33.37
CA GLU A 129 11.67 5.53 33.96
C GLU A 129 10.40 5.09 33.22
N GLU A 130 9.33 4.86 33.97
CA GLU A 130 8.03 4.60 33.36
C GLU A 130 7.58 5.84 32.58
N PRO A 131 7.04 5.69 31.36
CA PRO A 131 6.62 6.84 30.57
C PRO A 131 5.53 7.61 31.30
N THR A 132 5.63 8.94 31.29
CA THR A 132 4.58 9.80 31.83
C THR A 132 3.26 9.61 31.08
N ALA A 133 2.14 9.98 31.70
CA ALA A 133 0.81 9.89 31.07
C ALA A 133 0.75 10.64 29.71
N MET A 134 1.46 11.78 29.62
CA MET A 134 1.55 12.57 28.38
C MET A 134 2.35 11.86 27.29
N GLU A 135 3.42 11.15 27.64
CA GLU A 135 4.19 10.35 26.68
C GLU A 135 3.41 9.14 26.18
N HIS A 136 2.64 8.49 27.07
CA HIS A 136 1.73 7.44 26.65
C HIS A 136 0.66 7.95 25.68
N LEU A 137 0.07 9.11 25.95
CA LEU A 137 -0.90 9.74 25.05
C LEU A 137 -0.25 10.10 23.71
N ARG A 138 0.98 10.63 23.72
CA ARG A 138 1.77 10.94 22.52
C ARG A 138 2.01 9.70 21.65
N ILE A 139 2.47 8.62 22.27
CA ILE A 139 2.75 7.36 21.58
C ILE A 139 1.45 6.76 21.02
N ARG A 140 0.36 6.76 21.79
CA ARG A 140 -0.94 6.21 21.35
C ARG A 140 -1.55 7.02 20.21
N SER A 141 -1.57 8.36 20.32
CA SER A 141 -2.10 9.23 19.27
C SER A 141 -1.29 9.10 17.97
N SER A 142 0.04 9.06 18.05
CA SER A 142 0.91 8.80 16.89
C SER A 142 0.50 7.52 16.17
N LYS A 143 0.36 6.40 16.91
CA LYS A 143 -0.05 5.10 16.36
C LYS A 143 -1.37 5.17 15.59
N VAL A 144 -2.36 5.86 16.15
CA VAL A 144 -3.68 6.04 15.52
C VAL A 144 -3.56 6.86 14.24
N VAL A 145 -2.80 7.95 14.25
CA VAL A 145 -2.60 8.81 13.07
C VAL A 145 -1.95 8.03 11.93
N ILE A 146 -0.92 7.25 12.23
CA ILE A 146 -0.21 6.45 11.23
C ILE A 146 -1.16 5.41 10.62
N PHE A 147 -1.89 4.67 11.46
CA PHE A 147 -2.91 3.73 11.00
C PHE A 147 -3.93 4.42 10.08
N ALA A 148 -4.42 5.60 10.47
CA ALA A 148 -5.40 6.36 9.69
C ALA A 148 -4.84 6.79 8.33
N ILE A 149 -3.55 7.15 8.23
CA ILE A 149 -2.91 7.50 6.96
C ILE A 149 -2.92 6.32 5.99
N PHE A 150 -2.50 5.12 6.44
CA PHE A 150 -2.50 3.93 5.59
C PHE A 150 -3.93 3.50 5.20
N ALA A 151 -4.89 3.56 6.12
CA ALA A 151 -6.29 3.30 5.82
C ALA A 151 -6.84 4.30 4.78
N ALA A 152 -6.57 5.60 4.94
CA ALA A 152 -6.98 6.64 4.00
C ALA A 152 -6.33 6.46 2.62
N ALA A 153 -5.06 6.06 2.56
CA ALA A 153 -4.41 5.69 1.32
C ALA A 153 -5.15 4.55 0.62
N GLY A 154 -5.55 3.51 1.36
CA GLY A 154 -6.41 2.44 0.86
C GLY A 154 -7.71 2.96 0.26
N ALA A 155 -8.41 3.88 0.91
CA ALA A 155 -9.63 4.48 0.38
C ALA A 155 -9.37 5.25 -0.95
N CYS A 156 -8.27 6.01 -1.02
CA CYS A 156 -7.83 6.68 -2.25
C CYS A 156 -7.56 5.70 -3.39
N PHE A 157 -6.87 4.59 -3.11
CA PHE A 157 -6.66 3.52 -4.08
C PHE A 157 -8.00 2.93 -4.55
N GLY A 158 -8.95 2.67 -3.65
CA GLY A 158 -10.29 2.19 -4.04
C GLY A 158 -11.03 3.12 -4.99
N SER A 159 -10.94 4.42 -4.76
CA SER A 159 -11.50 5.43 -5.67
C SER A 159 -10.86 5.34 -7.07
N PHE A 160 -9.52 5.20 -7.12
CA PHE A 160 -8.78 4.98 -8.37
C PHE A 160 -9.14 3.64 -9.05
N LEU A 161 -9.30 2.55 -8.30
CA LEU A 161 -9.65 1.23 -8.86
C LEU A 161 -11.01 1.26 -9.56
N ASN A 162 -11.99 2.04 -9.07
CA ASN A 162 -13.25 2.23 -9.79
C ASN A 162 -13.03 2.86 -11.18
N VAL A 163 -12.14 3.85 -11.28
CA VAL A 163 -11.78 4.48 -12.56
C VAL A 163 -11.11 3.49 -13.50
N VAL A 164 -10.16 2.69 -13.00
CA VAL A 164 -9.47 1.66 -13.81
C VAL A 164 -10.43 0.59 -14.29
N ALA A 165 -11.26 0.05 -13.40
CA ALA A 165 -12.25 -0.99 -13.71
C ALA A 165 -13.27 -0.53 -14.78
N ASP A 166 -13.66 0.75 -14.75
CA ASP A 166 -14.60 1.35 -15.70
C ASP A 166 -13.91 1.71 -17.05
N SER A 167 -12.74 2.33 -16.98
CA SER A 167 -12.15 3.02 -18.14
C SER A 167 -11.31 2.09 -19.01
N ALA A 168 -10.50 1.21 -18.40
CA ALA A 168 -9.57 0.36 -19.13
C ALA A 168 -10.27 -0.58 -20.14
N PRO A 169 -11.37 -1.29 -19.80
CA PRO A 169 -12.07 -2.17 -20.74
C PRO A 169 -12.77 -1.42 -21.88
N ARG A 170 -13.04 -0.12 -21.69
CA ARG A 170 -13.72 0.74 -22.66
C ARG A 170 -12.75 1.56 -23.52
N GLY A 171 -11.44 1.34 -23.38
CA GLY A 171 -10.42 2.11 -24.10
C GLY A 171 -10.39 3.60 -23.75
N ARG A 172 -10.96 3.98 -22.60
CA ARG A 172 -10.96 5.38 -22.15
C ARG A 172 -9.68 5.68 -21.38
N SER A 173 -9.23 6.93 -21.44
CA SER A 173 -8.08 7.38 -20.67
C SER A 173 -8.30 7.19 -19.17
N ILE A 174 -7.30 6.61 -18.49
CA ILE A 174 -7.27 6.43 -17.03
C ILE A 174 -6.73 7.70 -16.35
N ALA A 175 -5.73 8.36 -16.95
CA ALA A 175 -5.01 9.47 -16.34
C ALA A 175 -5.64 10.85 -16.58
N PHE A 176 -6.38 11.03 -17.68
CA PHE A 176 -6.86 12.35 -18.13
C PHE A 176 -8.38 12.51 -18.03
N ARG A 177 -9.04 11.77 -17.14
CA ARG A 177 -10.48 11.85 -16.97
C ARG A 177 -10.84 12.93 -15.94
N ASP A 178 -11.54 13.96 -16.39
CA ASP A 178 -12.17 14.92 -15.49
C ASP A 178 -13.28 14.23 -14.69
N SER A 179 -13.21 14.32 -13.36
CA SER A 179 -14.27 13.92 -12.46
C SER A 179 -15.45 14.89 -12.61
N ALA A 180 -16.52 14.47 -13.27
CA ALA A 180 -17.73 15.26 -13.47
C ALA A 180 -18.98 14.43 -13.23
N CYS A 181 -20.06 15.08 -12.78
CA CYS A 181 -21.35 14.42 -12.63
C CYS A 181 -21.88 13.99 -14.01
N PRO A 182 -22.31 12.73 -14.19
CA PRO A 182 -22.81 12.26 -15.48
C PRO A 182 -24.15 12.90 -15.89
N GLN A 183 -24.91 13.48 -14.95
CA GLN A 183 -26.23 14.06 -15.23
C GLN A 183 -26.15 15.56 -15.56
N CYS A 184 -25.51 16.36 -14.69
CA CYS A 184 -25.45 17.82 -14.88
C CYS A 184 -24.15 18.30 -15.52
N GLY A 185 -23.14 17.44 -15.68
CA GLY A 185 -21.84 17.82 -16.23
C GLY A 185 -20.98 18.68 -15.30
N THR A 186 -21.47 19.06 -14.11
CA THR A 186 -20.69 19.86 -13.16
C THR A 186 -19.44 19.10 -12.74
N LYS A 187 -18.28 19.78 -12.81
CA LYS A 187 -17.00 19.25 -12.33
C LYS A 187 -17.07 19.01 -10.82
N ILE A 188 -16.60 17.84 -10.39
CA ILE A 188 -16.54 17.47 -8.98
C ILE A 188 -15.54 18.40 -8.27
N ARG A 189 -16.01 19.06 -7.22
CA ARG A 189 -15.18 19.98 -6.42
C ARG A 189 -14.11 19.17 -5.69
N ARG A 190 -12.93 19.74 -5.46
CA ARG A 190 -11.83 19.02 -4.76
C ARG A 190 -12.25 18.45 -3.39
N ILE A 191 -13.08 19.16 -2.65
CA ILE A 191 -13.62 18.72 -1.34
C ILE A 191 -14.63 17.57 -1.45
N ASP A 192 -15.24 17.41 -2.63
CA ASP A 192 -16.18 16.32 -2.93
C ASP A 192 -15.45 15.08 -3.50
N ASN A 193 -14.12 15.12 -3.56
CA ASN A 193 -13.25 14.04 -4.03
C ASN A 193 -12.47 13.36 -2.88
N ILE A 194 -12.88 13.56 -1.61
CA ILE A 194 -12.29 12.88 -0.45
C ILE A 194 -13.04 11.55 -0.27
N PRO A 195 -12.39 10.39 -0.50
CA PRO A 195 -13.05 9.08 -0.42
C PRO A 195 -13.79 8.88 0.90
N ILE A 196 -14.92 8.16 0.87
CA ILE A 196 -15.81 7.84 2.00
C ILE A 196 -16.50 9.08 2.59
N ILE A 197 -15.72 10.09 3.03
CA ILE A 197 -16.20 11.30 3.70
C ILE A 197 -17.09 12.13 2.78
N SER A 198 -16.69 12.35 1.52
CA SER A 198 -17.52 13.12 0.58
C SER A 198 -18.84 12.42 0.29
N TYR A 199 -18.85 11.08 0.15
CA TYR A 199 -20.09 10.32 -0.07
C TYR A 199 -21.06 10.46 1.11
N LEU A 200 -20.56 10.35 2.35
CA LEU A 200 -21.38 10.51 3.56
C LEU A 200 -21.91 11.94 3.72
N ASN A 201 -21.06 12.95 3.52
CA ASN A 201 -21.46 14.36 3.61
C ASN A 201 -22.49 14.76 2.55
N LEU A 202 -22.37 14.19 1.36
CA LEU A 202 -23.32 14.40 0.26
C LEU A 202 -24.56 13.49 0.34
N LYS A 203 -24.64 12.62 1.36
CA LYS A 203 -25.70 11.61 1.52
C LYS A 203 -25.89 10.75 0.26
N GLY A 204 -24.80 10.46 -0.44
CA GLY A 204 -24.80 9.67 -1.68
C GLY A 204 -25.50 10.35 -2.86
N GLN A 205 -25.53 11.69 -2.93
CA GLN A 205 -26.16 12.43 -4.03
C GLN A 205 -25.23 13.52 -4.58
N CYS A 206 -25.37 13.86 -5.87
CA CYS A 206 -24.67 15.00 -6.43
C CYS A 206 -25.07 16.30 -5.70
N ARG A 207 -24.08 17.15 -5.40
CA ARG A 207 -24.31 18.43 -4.71
C ARG A 207 -25.24 19.38 -5.48
N ASP A 208 -25.12 19.42 -6.80
CA ASP A 208 -25.80 20.44 -7.62
C ASP A 208 -27.10 19.92 -8.23
N CYS A 209 -27.16 18.65 -8.67
CA CYS A 209 -28.34 18.09 -9.32
C CYS A 209 -29.04 16.96 -8.54
N HIS A 210 -28.56 16.63 -7.33
CA HIS A 210 -29.11 15.60 -6.44
C HIS A 210 -29.23 14.18 -7.02
N THR A 211 -28.65 13.93 -8.20
CA THR A 211 -28.63 12.59 -8.80
C THR A 211 -27.89 11.61 -7.88
N PRO A 212 -28.45 10.42 -7.62
CA PRO A 212 -27.84 9.46 -6.71
C PRO A 212 -26.49 8.98 -7.24
N ILE A 213 -25.50 8.97 -6.36
CA ILE A 213 -24.18 8.38 -6.57
C ILE A 213 -24.28 6.89 -6.22
N PRO A 214 -23.86 5.97 -7.10
CA PRO A 214 -23.95 4.54 -6.81
C PRO A 214 -23.20 4.13 -5.54
N ALA A 215 -23.84 3.37 -4.65
CA ALA A 215 -23.24 2.88 -3.40
C ALA A 215 -21.97 2.05 -3.60
N ARG A 216 -21.77 1.50 -4.81
CA ARG A 216 -20.53 0.81 -5.20
C ARG A 216 -19.28 1.64 -4.94
N TYR A 217 -19.28 2.94 -5.27
CA TYR A 217 -18.09 3.78 -5.09
C TYR A 217 -17.68 3.80 -3.61
N PHE A 218 -18.63 4.05 -2.72
CA PHE A 218 -18.44 3.99 -1.28
C PHE A 218 -17.96 2.62 -0.79
N LEU A 219 -18.60 1.53 -1.24
CA LEU A 219 -18.25 0.17 -0.81
C LEU A 219 -16.84 -0.26 -1.24
N VAL A 220 -16.41 0.12 -2.44
CA VAL A 220 -15.07 -0.18 -2.94
C VAL A 220 -14.02 0.62 -2.15
N GLU A 221 -14.25 1.91 -1.93
CA GLU A 221 -13.38 2.75 -1.09
C GLU A 221 -13.27 2.20 0.34
N LEU A 222 -14.38 1.74 0.92
CA LEU A 222 -14.40 1.13 2.24
C LEU A 222 -13.65 -0.22 2.27
N THR A 223 -13.83 -1.03 1.23
CA THR A 223 -13.16 -2.34 1.10
C THR A 223 -11.66 -2.17 0.97
N THR A 224 -11.17 -1.22 0.19
CA THR A 224 -9.73 -0.96 0.05
C THR A 224 -9.14 -0.25 1.26
N MET A 225 -9.91 0.58 1.97
CA MET A 225 -9.54 1.09 3.28
C MET A 225 -9.29 -0.06 4.27
N PHE A 226 -10.21 -1.01 4.33
CA PHE A 226 -10.08 -2.19 5.19
C PHE A 226 -8.92 -3.10 4.77
N LEU A 227 -8.74 -3.31 3.46
CA LEU A 227 -7.61 -4.05 2.89
C LEU A 227 -6.26 -3.48 3.34
N PHE A 228 -6.05 -2.17 3.18
CA PHE A 228 -4.77 -1.55 3.54
C PHE A 228 -4.58 -1.53 5.05
N ALA A 229 -5.65 -1.30 5.81
CA ALA A 229 -5.64 -1.35 7.26
C ALA A 229 -5.32 -2.75 7.80
N SER A 230 -5.91 -3.80 7.23
CA SER A 230 -5.65 -5.18 7.64
C SER A 230 -4.21 -5.58 7.33
N LEU A 231 -3.72 -5.30 6.13
CA LEU A 231 -2.32 -5.54 5.77
C LEU A 231 -1.35 -4.75 6.66
N PHE A 232 -1.67 -3.51 7.00
CA PHE A 232 -0.88 -2.72 7.94
C PHE A 232 -0.81 -3.40 9.31
N LEU A 233 -1.94 -3.87 9.84
CA LEU A 233 -1.98 -4.55 11.13
C LEU A 233 -1.25 -5.89 11.11
N TYR A 234 -1.51 -6.74 10.11
CA TYR A 234 -0.98 -8.10 10.09
C TYR A 234 0.46 -8.18 9.61
N GLU A 235 0.93 -7.25 8.78
CA GLU A 235 2.30 -7.30 8.26
C GLU A 235 3.17 -6.24 8.87
N LEU A 236 2.81 -4.97 8.76
CA LEU A 236 3.67 -3.91 9.25
C LEU A 236 3.78 -4.00 10.78
N VAL A 237 2.65 -3.97 11.50
CA VAL A 237 2.66 -3.96 12.98
C VAL A 237 3.29 -5.22 13.57
N THR A 238 3.00 -6.40 13.03
CA THR A 238 3.59 -7.66 13.55
C THR A 238 5.00 -7.93 13.04
N GLY A 239 5.49 -7.21 12.03
CA GLY A 239 6.75 -7.52 11.36
C GLY A 239 6.68 -8.74 10.44
N ALA A 240 5.57 -8.88 9.71
CA ALA A 240 5.23 -9.98 8.79
C ALA A 240 5.11 -11.35 9.47
N ALA A 241 4.62 -11.39 10.71
CA ALA A 241 4.42 -12.65 11.44
C ALA A 241 3.36 -13.57 10.79
N ASN A 242 2.49 -13.02 9.95
CA ASN A 242 1.52 -13.78 9.16
C ASN A 242 2.14 -14.44 7.92
N VAL A 243 3.32 -14.02 7.48
CA VAL A 243 4.00 -14.57 6.30
C VAL A 243 4.84 -15.79 6.73
N PRO A 244 4.61 -17.00 6.17
CA PRO A 244 5.40 -18.18 6.51
C PRO A 244 6.89 -17.99 6.24
N SER A 245 7.76 -18.77 6.90
CA SER A 245 9.22 -18.79 6.68
C SER A 245 9.95 -17.44 6.77
N PHE A 246 9.25 -16.34 7.07
CA PHE A 246 9.83 -15.02 7.17
C PHE A 246 10.41 -14.81 8.59
N PRO A 247 11.63 -14.26 8.72
CA PRO A 247 12.29 -14.16 10.01
C PRO A 247 11.48 -13.31 11.00
N HIS A 248 11.25 -13.87 12.18
CA HIS A 248 10.63 -13.13 13.27
C HIS A 248 11.57 -12.06 13.79
N TYR A 249 11.11 -10.82 13.78
CA TYR A 249 11.82 -9.73 14.42
C TYR A 249 11.42 -9.63 15.90
N SER A 250 12.39 -9.49 16.80
CA SER A 250 12.12 -9.34 18.24
C SER A 250 11.48 -7.98 18.59
N TYR A 251 11.75 -6.94 17.80
CA TYR A 251 11.22 -5.59 18.02
C TYR A 251 10.13 -5.26 17.00
N THR A 252 8.86 -5.43 17.35
CA THR A 252 7.70 -5.21 16.47
C THR A 252 6.81 -4.08 16.98
N GLY A 253 5.89 -3.64 16.14
CA GLY A 253 4.99 -2.53 16.43
C GLY A 253 5.32 -1.26 15.65
N ILE A 254 4.31 -0.38 15.60
CA ILE A 254 4.29 0.83 14.75
C ILE A 254 5.52 1.72 14.96
N VAL A 255 5.98 1.87 16.22
CA VAL A 255 7.11 2.73 16.57
C VAL A 255 8.41 2.20 15.96
N TRP A 256 8.63 0.88 16.03
CA TRP A 256 9.84 0.26 15.49
C TRP A 256 9.91 0.32 13.97
N ILE A 257 8.78 0.27 13.28
CA ILE A 257 8.73 0.41 11.82
C ILE A 257 9.14 1.82 11.39
N ILE A 258 8.80 2.84 12.18
CA ILE A 258 9.10 4.22 11.85
C ILE A 258 10.55 4.57 12.19
N LEU A 259 10.97 4.21 13.40
CA LEU A 259 12.33 4.53 13.86
C LEU A 259 13.37 3.63 13.20
N TYR A 260 12.99 2.40 12.86
CA TYR A 260 13.86 1.40 12.24
C TYR A 260 13.11 0.66 11.13
N THR A 261 12.94 1.36 10.00
CA THR A 261 12.17 0.83 8.87
C THR A 261 12.77 -0.46 8.33
N LYS A 262 11.99 -1.54 8.45
CA LYS A 262 12.32 -2.85 7.92
C LYS A 262 11.84 -2.94 6.48
N TRP A 263 12.68 -2.51 5.55
CA TRP A 263 12.38 -2.47 4.12
C TRP A 263 11.79 -3.76 3.55
N PRO A 264 12.24 -4.98 3.94
CA PRO A 264 11.61 -6.21 3.45
C PRO A 264 10.13 -6.34 3.84
N VAL A 265 9.76 -5.95 5.07
CA VAL A 265 8.36 -5.98 5.55
C VAL A 265 7.52 -4.94 4.79
N VAL A 266 8.09 -3.76 4.55
CA VAL A 266 7.43 -2.72 3.74
C VAL A 266 7.24 -3.19 2.29
N GLY A 267 8.22 -3.89 1.72
CA GLY A 267 8.14 -4.49 0.40
C GLY A 267 7.01 -5.51 0.28
N ILE A 268 6.90 -6.42 1.25
CA ILE A 268 5.79 -7.38 1.36
C ILE A 268 4.44 -6.66 1.40
N TYR A 269 4.31 -5.64 2.25
CA TYR A 269 3.10 -4.82 2.36
C TYR A 269 2.68 -4.18 1.03
N LEU A 270 3.61 -3.51 0.36
CA LEU A 270 3.30 -2.86 -0.92
C LEU A 270 2.97 -3.89 -2.01
N PHE A 271 3.66 -5.02 -2.01
CA PHE A 271 3.42 -6.09 -2.98
C PHE A 271 2.03 -6.73 -2.80
N HIS A 272 1.64 -7.06 -1.56
CA HIS A 272 0.31 -7.60 -1.30
C HIS A 272 -0.81 -6.58 -1.53
N CYS A 273 -0.60 -5.30 -1.16
CA CYS A 273 -1.52 -4.22 -1.53
C CYS A 273 -1.74 -4.18 -3.04
N LEU A 274 -0.65 -4.20 -3.83
CA LEU A 274 -0.71 -4.19 -5.30
C LEU A 274 -1.49 -5.38 -5.86
N VAL A 275 -1.14 -6.60 -5.45
CA VAL A 275 -1.76 -7.84 -5.95
C VAL A 275 -3.23 -7.92 -5.55
N PHE A 276 -3.58 -7.52 -4.33
CA PHE A 276 -4.97 -7.56 -3.87
C PHE A 276 -5.81 -6.47 -4.53
N CYS A 277 -5.24 -5.29 -4.83
CA CYS A 277 -5.85 -4.29 -5.70
C CYS A 277 -6.07 -4.80 -7.14
N PHE A 278 -5.12 -5.55 -7.69
CA PHE A 278 -5.26 -6.18 -9.01
C PHE A 278 -6.43 -7.17 -9.04
N ILE A 279 -6.50 -8.07 -8.05
CA ILE A 279 -7.60 -9.05 -7.94
C ILE A 279 -8.95 -8.34 -7.76
N LEU A 280 -9.03 -7.31 -6.90
CA LEU A 280 -10.25 -6.54 -6.72
C LEU A 280 -10.67 -5.83 -8.01
N THR A 281 -9.72 -5.28 -8.77
CA THR A 281 -10.00 -4.66 -10.08
C THR A 281 -10.61 -5.65 -11.06
N LEU A 282 -10.06 -6.87 -11.12
CA LEU A 282 -10.61 -7.94 -11.96
C LEU A 282 -12.03 -8.35 -11.51
N ALA A 283 -12.26 -8.41 -10.20
CA ALA A 283 -13.59 -8.68 -9.64
C ALA A 283 -14.61 -7.58 -9.97
N LEU A 284 -14.20 -6.32 -9.95
CA LEU A 284 -15.03 -5.18 -10.35
C LEU A 284 -15.37 -5.21 -11.85
N MET A 285 -14.40 -5.49 -12.71
CA MET A 285 -14.63 -5.67 -14.14
C MET A 285 -15.60 -6.83 -14.43
N GLU A 286 -15.42 -7.98 -13.76
CA GLU A 286 -16.31 -9.13 -13.89
C GLU A 286 -17.74 -8.80 -13.44
N THR A 287 -17.88 -8.05 -12.34
CA THR A 287 -19.18 -7.57 -11.83
C THR A 287 -19.91 -6.73 -12.88
N ASP A 288 -19.16 -5.89 -13.61
CA ASP A 288 -19.69 -5.06 -14.72
C ASP A 288 -19.84 -5.80 -16.04
N ARG A 289 -19.51 -7.10 -16.06
CA ARG A 289 -19.49 -7.93 -17.28
C ARG A 289 -18.50 -7.43 -18.33
N LEU A 290 -17.45 -6.74 -17.91
CA LEU A 290 -16.38 -6.24 -18.74
C LEU A 290 -15.23 -7.24 -18.76
N ARG A 291 -14.54 -7.33 -19.90
CA ARG A 291 -13.33 -8.16 -20.02
C ARG A 291 -12.11 -7.30 -19.71
N CYS A 292 -11.17 -7.87 -18.94
CA CYS A 292 -9.87 -7.23 -18.76
C CYS A 292 -9.17 -7.14 -20.13
N PRO A 293 -8.75 -5.94 -20.57
CA PRO A 293 -8.00 -5.82 -21.82
C PRO A 293 -6.63 -6.49 -21.68
N THR A 294 -6.13 -7.05 -22.78
CA THR A 294 -4.89 -7.85 -22.78
C THR A 294 -3.69 -7.07 -22.27
N TRP A 295 -3.55 -5.79 -22.64
CA TRP A 295 -2.46 -4.94 -22.16
C TRP A 295 -2.44 -4.84 -20.63
N LEU A 296 -3.61 -4.71 -19.98
CA LEU A 296 -3.70 -4.58 -18.53
C LEU A 296 -3.40 -5.92 -17.86
N ALA A 297 -3.93 -7.02 -18.41
CA ALA A 297 -3.61 -8.36 -17.94
C ALA A 297 -2.11 -8.66 -18.02
N THR A 298 -1.46 -8.27 -19.12
CA THR A 298 0.00 -8.40 -19.30
C THR A 298 0.76 -7.55 -18.28
N VAL A 299 0.37 -6.29 -18.07
CA VAL A 299 1.00 -5.42 -17.06
C VAL A 299 0.85 -6.03 -15.66
N MET A 300 -0.33 -6.50 -15.28
CA MET A 300 -0.58 -7.13 -13.98
C MET A 300 0.34 -8.34 -13.78
N LEU A 301 0.38 -9.26 -14.76
CA LEU A 301 1.22 -10.46 -14.68
C LEU A 301 2.71 -10.14 -14.66
N LEU A 302 3.19 -9.32 -15.60
CA LEU A 302 4.62 -8.98 -15.68
C LEU A 302 5.08 -8.26 -14.43
N THR A 303 4.27 -7.35 -13.88
CA THR A 303 4.62 -6.64 -12.64
C THR A 303 4.70 -7.62 -11.48
N THR A 304 3.71 -8.50 -11.30
CA THR A 304 3.71 -9.48 -10.21
C THR A 304 4.85 -10.48 -10.33
N ILE A 305 5.13 -11.00 -11.53
CA ILE A 305 6.26 -11.91 -11.78
C ILE A 305 7.59 -11.19 -11.53
N SER A 306 7.76 -9.97 -12.05
CA SER A 306 9.03 -9.23 -11.91
C SER A 306 9.36 -8.96 -10.45
N ILE A 307 8.36 -8.54 -9.66
CA ILE A 307 8.55 -8.33 -8.21
C ILE A 307 8.83 -9.66 -7.51
N ALA A 308 8.04 -10.70 -7.76
CA ALA A 308 8.24 -12.02 -7.14
C ALA A 308 9.65 -12.60 -7.40
N LEU A 309 10.20 -12.39 -8.60
CA LEU A 309 11.55 -12.81 -8.96
C LEU A 309 12.64 -11.90 -8.37
N ALA A 310 12.41 -10.59 -8.34
CA ALA A 310 13.38 -9.61 -7.83
C ALA A 310 13.48 -9.63 -6.29
N THR A 311 12.39 -9.96 -5.60
CA THR A 311 12.32 -10.02 -4.13
C THR A 311 11.81 -11.39 -3.68
N PRO A 312 12.66 -12.44 -3.69
CA PRO A 312 12.25 -13.80 -3.35
C PRO A 312 11.68 -13.96 -1.93
N HIS A 313 12.07 -13.08 -1.00
CA HIS A 313 11.52 -13.04 0.36
C HIS A 313 10.04 -12.65 0.43
N CYS A 314 9.46 -12.13 -0.66
CA CYS A 314 8.01 -11.90 -0.77
C CYS A 314 7.24 -13.18 -1.13
N VAL A 315 7.92 -14.25 -1.57
CA VAL A 315 7.32 -15.56 -1.88
C VAL A 315 7.94 -16.61 -0.96
N PRO A 316 7.40 -16.77 0.26
CA PRO A 316 8.12 -17.41 1.35
C PRO A 316 8.31 -18.92 1.18
N VAL A 317 7.28 -19.62 0.68
CA VAL A 317 7.30 -21.08 0.58
C VAL A 317 7.85 -21.46 -0.79
N THR A 318 9.12 -21.88 -0.79
CA THR A 318 9.75 -22.37 -2.02
C THR A 318 9.38 -23.83 -2.25
N ILE A 319 9.32 -24.25 -3.52
CA ILE A 319 9.02 -25.65 -3.86
C ILE A 319 10.10 -26.63 -3.37
N PHE A 320 11.32 -26.15 -3.14
CA PHE A 320 12.46 -26.99 -2.78
C PHE A 320 12.71 -27.07 -1.27
N GLU A 321 12.15 -26.17 -0.46
CA GLU A 321 12.26 -26.22 1.01
C GLU A 321 11.66 -27.52 1.59
N GLN A 322 10.71 -28.12 0.86
CA GLN A 322 10.11 -29.42 1.20
C GLN A 322 10.82 -30.62 0.55
N THR A 323 11.86 -30.40 -0.25
CA THR A 323 12.63 -31.46 -0.91
C THR A 323 13.98 -31.65 -0.22
N SER A 324 14.44 -32.90 -0.10
CA SER A 324 15.76 -33.23 0.44
C SER A 324 16.94 -32.87 -0.48
N ILE A 325 16.70 -32.05 -1.51
CA ILE A 325 17.73 -31.63 -2.47
C ILE A 325 18.45 -30.40 -1.90
N PRO A 326 19.76 -30.48 -1.61
CA PRO A 326 20.47 -29.38 -0.99
C PRO A 326 20.56 -28.18 -1.94
N ALA A 327 20.12 -27.01 -1.46
CA ALA A 327 20.02 -25.76 -2.22
C ALA A 327 21.36 -25.28 -2.82
N ASN A 328 22.48 -25.72 -2.27
CA ASN A 328 23.83 -25.34 -2.72
C ASN A 328 24.24 -25.90 -4.11
N ARG A 329 23.44 -26.82 -4.69
CA ARG A 329 23.69 -27.35 -6.03
C ARG A 329 22.94 -26.62 -7.15
N MET A 330 22.03 -25.71 -6.82
CA MET A 330 21.19 -25.03 -7.82
C MET A 330 21.66 -23.59 -8.05
N PRO A 331 21.57 -23.07 -9.29
CA PRO A 331 21.77 -21.65 -9.55
C PRO A 331 20.81 -20.80 -8.72
N GLN A 332 21.28 -19.65 -8.20
CA GLN A 332 20.50 -18.80 -7.27
C GLN A 332 19.14 -18.35 -7.82
N PHE A 333 19.01 -18.20 -9.15
CA PHE A 333 17.75 -17.80 -9.80
C PHE A 333 16.75 -18.94 -9.99
N PHE A 334 17.19 -20.20 -9.88
CA PHE A 334 16.36 -21.35 -10.20
C PHE A 334 15.21 -21.53 -9.20
N THR A 335 15.48 -21.37 -7.90
CA THR A 335 14.46 -21.53 -6.85
C THR A 335 13.32 -20.52 -6.96
N PRO A 336 13.56 -19.19 -7.09
CA PRO A 336 12.49 -18.22 -7.30
C PRO A 336 11.67 -18.50 -8.57
N VAL A 337 12.34 -18.83 -9.68
CA VAL A 337 11.67 -19.12 -10.96
C VAL A 337 10.78 -20.36 -10.85
N ALA A 338 11.30 -21.45 -10.29
CA ALA A 338 10.52 -22.67 -10.09
C ALA A 338 9.32 -22.43 -9.15
N THR A 339 9.50 -21.62 -8.10
CA THR A 339 8.43 -21.28 -7.16
C THR A 339 7.33 -20.45 -7.82
N VAL A 340 7.69 -19.45 -8.63
CA VAL A 340 6.74 -18.66 -9.43
C VAL A 340 5.97 -19.55 -10.42
N ILE A 341 6.68 -20.44 -11.12
CA ILE A 341 6.07 -21.37 -12.07
C ILE A 341 5.10 -22.33 -11.37
N ALA A 342 5.52 -22.94 -10.26
CA ALA A 342 4.68 -23.83 -9.47
C ALA A 342 3.43 -23.12 -8.93
N GLY A 343 3.60 -21.89 -8.44
CA GLY A 343 2.51 -21.02 -8.02
C GLY A 343 1.52 -20.74 -9.16
N ALA A 344 2.01 -20.35 -10.33
CA ALA A 344 1.19 -20.13 -11.51
C ALA A 344 0.43 -21.40 -11.93
N PHE A 345 1.08 -22.57 -11.93
CA PHE A 345 0.42 -23.85 -12.22
C PHE A 345 -0.67 -24.19 -11.19
N ALA A 346 -0.41 -23.97 -9.89
CA ALA A 346 -1.40 -24.16 -8.84
C ALA A 346 -2.60 -23.22 -9.03
N GLY A 347 -2.36 -21.96 -9.34
CA GLY A 347 -3.41 -20.97 -9.62
C GLY A 347 -4.27 -21.34 -10.82
N TRP A 348 -3.65 -21.76 -11.92
CA TRP A 348 -4.35 -22.27 -13.08
C TRP A 348 -5.17 -23.52 -12.75
N GLY A 349 -4.58 -24.48 -12.03
CA GLY A 349 -5.21 -25.73 -11.61
C GLY A 349 -6.45 -25.50 -10.72
N ILE A 350 -6.37 -24.59 -9.75
CA ILE A 350 -7.53 -24.27 -8.91
C ILE A 350 -8.62 -23.57 -9.70
N SER A 351 -8.26 -22.66 -10.61
CA SER A 351 -9.24 -22.01 -11.48
C SER A 351 -9.95 -23.02 -12.40
N THR A 352 -9.27 -24.08 -12.86
CA THR A 352 -9.89 -25.12 -13.69
C THR A 352 -10.72 -26.10 -12.85
N LEU A 353 -10.25 -26.51 -11.67
CA LEU A 353 -10.99 -27.38 -10.74
C LEU A 353 -12.28 -26.73 -10.23
N ALA A 354 -12.19 -25.46 -9.81
CA ALA A 354 -13.38 -24.73 -9.39
C ALA A 354 -14.38 -24.53 -10.52
N SER A 355 -13.94 -24.67 -11.78
CA SER A 355 -14.81 -24.62 -12.94
C SER A 355 -15.77 -25.83 -13.03
N PHE A 356 -15.39 -26.97 -12.45
CA PHE A 356 -16.27 -28.13 -12.24
C PHE A 356 -17.18 -27.92 -11.02
N ALA A 357 -16.66 -27.26 -9.98
CA ALA A 357 -17.43 -26.89 -8.79
C ALA A 357 -18.31 -25.63 -8.97
N GLN A 358 -18.30 -24.96 -10.14
CA GLN A 358 -18.91 -23.65 -10.34
C GLN A 358 -20.33 -23.66 -10.90
N VAL A 359 -21.03 -22.57 -10.55
CA VAL A 359 -22.36 -22.20 -11.02
C VAL A 359 -22.20 -21.70 -12.44
N ARG A 360 -23.06 -22.19 -13.34
CA ARG A 360 -23.13 -21.81 -14.76
C ARG A 360 -23.21 -20.28 -14.90
N SER A 361 -22.07 -19.61 -15.01
CA SER A 361 -21.96 -18.21 -15.40
C SER A 361 -21.80 -18.18 -16.91
N ASN A 362 -22.63 -17.38 -17.60
CA ASN A 362 -22.51 -17.17 -19.06
C ASN A 362 -21.30 -16.31 -19.44
N GLN A 363 -20.38 -16.02 -18.52
CA GLN A 363 -19.22 -15.15 -18.74
C GLN A 363 -17.91 -15.92 -18.97
N PRO A 364 -17.00 -15.36 -19.78
CA PRO A 364 -15.67 -15.94 -20.01
C PRO A 364 -14.85 -15.92 -18.72
N ARG A 365 -14.18 -17.04 -18.44
CA ARG A 365 -13.45 -17.35 -17.20
C ARG A 365 -12.14 -16.58 -17.00
N THR A 366 -11.82 -15.65 -17.89
CA THR A 366 -10.49 -15.04 -17.99
C THR A 366 -10.09 -14.26 -16.75
N SER A 367 -11.00 -13.53 -16.12
CA SER A 367 -10.71 -12.72 -14.93
C SER A 367 -10.39 -13.59 -13.71
N THR A 368 -11.17 -14.65 -13.48
CA THR A 368 -10.96 -15.58 -12.36
C THR A 368 -9.66 -16.35 -12.51
N THR A 369 -9.36 -16.82 -13.73
CA THR A 369 -8.09 -17.52 -14.00
C THR A 369 -6.91 -16.59 -13.82
N LEU A 370 -6.99 -15.35 -14.32
CA LEU A 370 -5.94 -14.35 -14.12
C LEU A 370 -5.74 -14.02 -12.63
N ALA A 371 -6.82 -13.84 -11.87
CA ALA A 371 -6.73 -13.61 -10.43
C ALA A 371 -6.08 -14.79 -9.69
N ALA A 372 -6.44 -16.03 -10.03
CA ALA A 372 -5.84 -17.23 -9.45
C ALA A 372 -4.35 -17.35 -9.82
N LEU A 373 -3.96 -16.99 -11.04
CA LEU A 373 -2.55 -16.91 -11.44
C LEU A 373 -1.78 -15.87 -10.62
N LEU A 374 -2.34 -14.68 -10.44
CA LEU A 374 -1.71 -13.61 -9.63
C LEU A 374 -1.51 -14.06 -8.17
N ILE A 375 -2.50 -14.74 -7.58
CA ILE A 375 -2.38 -15.35 -6.24
C ILE A 375 -1.26 -16.39 -6.21
N GLY A 376 -1.24 -17.27 -7.22
CA GLY A 376 -0.19 -18.27 -7.44
C GLY A 376 1.21 -17.69 -7.43
N VAL A 377 1.44 -16.70 -8.28
CA VAL A 377 2.75 -16.05 -8.42
C VAL A 377 3.14 -15.27 -7.16
N ALA A 378 2.19 -14.58 -6.53
CA ALA A 378 2.48 -13.68 -5.42
C ALA A 378 2.61 -14.39 -4.06
N LEU A 379 1.75 -15.35 -3.77
CA LEU A 379 1.67 -16.01 -2.46
C LEU A 379 2.25 -17.44 -2.49
N GLY A 380 2.61 -17.94 -3.67
CA GLY A 380 3.14 -19.29 -3.84
C GLY A 380 2.08 -20.39 -3.95
N TRP A 381 2.53 -21.60 -4.29
CA TRP A 381 1.65 -22.74 -4.58
C TRP A 381 0.85 -23.21 -3.36
N GLN A 382 1.45 -23.23 -2.16
CA GLN A 382 0.79 -23.72 -0.95
C GLN A 382 -0.37 -22.82 -0.53
N ALA A 383 -0.13 -21.50 -0.47
CA ALA A 383 -1.17 -20.51 -0.18
C ALA A 383 -2.30 -20.59 -1.21
N THR A 384 -1.95 -20.85 -2.46
CA THR A 384 -2.94 -20.98 -3.54
C THR A 384 -3.88 -22.14 -3.28
N LEU A 385 -3.39 -23.31 -2.85
CA LEU A 385 -4.22 -24.47 -2.51
C LEU A 385 -5.17 -24.20 -1.34
N THR A 386 -4.69 -23.61 -0.25
CA THR A 386 -5.51 -23.28 0.93
C THR A 386 -6.56 -22.21 0.60
N ILE A 387 -6.19 -21.16 -0.13
CA ILE A 387 -7.11 -20.14 -0.63
C ILE A 387 -8.16 -20.77 -1.56
N GLY A 388 -7.74 -21.69 -2.44
CA GLY A 388 -8.64 -22.42 -3.32
C GLY A 388 -9.67 -23.26 -2.57
N ALA A 389 -9.26 -23.93 -1.48
CA ALA A 389 -10.18 -24.69 -0.62
C ALA A 389 -11.21 -23.77 0.06
N ILE A 390 -10.78 -22.64 0.64
CA ILE A 390 -11.67 -21.63 1.22
C ILE A 390 -12.64 -21.10 0.15
N TRP A 391 -12.12 -20.77 -1.03
CA TRP A 391 -12.90 -20.24 -2.14
C TRP A 391 -13.96 -21.23 -2.64
N ILE A 392 -13.61 -22.51 -2.83
CA ILE A 392 -14.55 -23.57 -3.21
C ILE A 392 -15.62 -23.75 -2.12
N GLY A 393 -15.22 -23.74 -0.84
CA GLY A 393 -16.14 -23.77 0.29
C GLY A 393 -17.15 -22.61 0.26
N MET A 394 -16.68 -21.37 0.08
CA MET A 394 -17.54 -20.18 -0.07
C MET A 394 -18.46 -20.27 -1.31
N ALA A 395 -17.93 -20.78 -2.43
CA ALA A 395 -18.71 -20.98 -3.66
C ALA A 395 -19.80 -22.05 -3.48
N TRP A 396 -19.54 -23.07 -2.66
CA TRP A 396 -20.49 -24.13 -2.33
C TRP A 396 -21.57 -23.63 -1.35
N THR A 397 -21.20 -23.02 -0.23
CA THR A 397 -22.14 -22.49 0.77
C THR A 397 -23.09 -21.43 0.20
N SER A 398 -22.58 -20.55 -0.66
CA SER A 398 -23.40 -19.56 -1.37
C SER A 398 -24.46 -20.18 -2.31
N ARG A 399 -24.42 -21.50 -2.60
CA ARG A 399 -25.50 -22.20 -3.33
C ARG A 399 -26.63 -22.62 -2.40
N PHE A 400 -26.32 -23.09 -1.20
CA PHE A 400 -27.31 -23.59 -0.25
C PHE A 400 -28.11 -22.46 0.38
N ILE A 401 -27.47 -21.31 0.65
CA ILE A 401 -28.10 -20.21 1.38
C ILE A 401 -29.07 -19.39 0.52
N GLY A 402 -28.95 -19.38 -0.81
CA GLY A 402 -29.63 -18.39 -1.67
C GLY A 402 -30.76 -18.87 -2.58
N GLY A 403 -30.94 -20.17 -2.82
CA GLY A 403 -31.69 -20.61 -4.01
C GLY A 403 -31.17 -19.92 -5.31
N ARG A 404 -31.77 -20.18 -6.47
CA ARG A 404 -31.30 -19.52 -7.73
C ARG A 404 -31.70 -18.04 -7.84
N LYS A 405 -32.58 -17.51 -6.98
CA LYS A 405 -33.18 -16.17 -7.11
C LYS A 405 -32.59 -15.08 -6.20
N LEU A 406 -31.85 -15.41 -5.13
CA LEU A 406 -31.36 -14.41 -4.16
C LEU A 406 -29.86 -14.07 -4.28
N ARG A 407 -29.14 -14.56 -5.29
CA ARG A 407 -27.70 -14.25 -5.40
C ARG A 407 -27.48 -12.79 -5.83
N PRO A 408 -26.80 -11.97 -5.01
CA PRO A 408 -26.52 -10.60 -5.38
C PRO A 408 -25.53 -10.53 -6.55
N ARG A 409 -25.74 -9.57 -7.44
CA ARG A 409 -24.98 -9.44 -8.71
C ARG A 409 -23.48 -9.20 -8.51
N TRP A 410 -23.06 -8.68 -7.35
CA TRP A 410 -21.67 -8.39 -7.01
C TRP A 410 -20.87 -9.62 -6.57
N LEU A 411 -21.52 -10.74 -6.25
CA LEU A 411 -20.88 -11.94 -5.76
C LEU A 411 -20.39 -12.83 -6.91
N THR A 412 -19.43 -12.32 -7.68
CA THR A 412 -18.81 -13.06 -8.79
C THR A 412 -17.79 -14.08 -8.29
N PRO A 413 -17.38 -15.06 -9.11
CA PRO A 413 -16.29 -15.98 -8.77
C PRO A 413 -15.00 -15.29 -8.37
N THR A 414 -14.59 -14.23 -9.08
CA THR A 414 -13.38 -13.46 -8.75
C THR A 414 -13.56 -12.68 -7.44
N MET A 415 -14.75 -12.16 -7.16
CA MET A 415 -15.03 -11.50 -5.87
C MET A 415 -14.97 -12.48 -4.70
N LEU A 416 -15.52 -13.69 -4.85
CA LEU A 416 -15.36 -14.75 -3.84
C LEU A 416 -13.90 -15.13 -3.63
N LEU A 417 -13.11 -15.16 -4.71
CA LEU A 417 -11.68 -15.46 -4.62
C LEU A 417 -10.93 -14.34 -3.88
N PHE A 418 -11.25 -13.08 -4.15
CA PHE A 418 -10.74 -11.93 -3.39
C PHE A 418 -11.05 -12.06 -1.89
N LEU A 419 -12.30 -12.39 -1.54
CA LEU A 419 -12.70 -12.58 -0.14
C LEU A 419 -12.00 -13.78 0.52
N ALA A 420 -11.78 -14.86 -0.23
CA ALA A 420 -11.03 -16.02 0.26
C ALA A 420 -9.57 -15.67 0.58
N VAL A 421 -8.91 -14.88 -0.28
CA VAL A 421 -7.56 -14.36 -0.03
C VAL A 421 -7.54 -13.47 1.21
N MET A 422 -8.50 -12.55 1.35
CA MET A 422 -8.63 -11.69 2.53
C MET A 422 -8.82 -12.45 3.84
N LEU A 423 -9.58 -13.55 3.81
CA LEU A 423 -9.80 -14.40 4.97
C LEU A 423 -8.57 -15.25 5.32
N HIS A 424 -7.88 -15.76 4.31
CA HIS A 424 -6.68 -16.58 4.46
C HIS A 424 -5.51 -15.80 5.06
N HIS A 425 -5.30 -14.58 4.55
CA HIS A 425 -4.05 -13.84 4.73
C HIS A 425 -3.62 -13.58 6.19
N PRO A 426 -4.52 -13.22 7.12
CA PRO A 426 -4.17 -13.07 8.54
C PRO A 426 -3.69 -14.36 9.21
N ALA A 427 -4.15 -15.51 8.73
CA ALA A 427 -3.89 -16.83 9.31
C ALA A 427 -2.86 -17.64 8.50
N TRP A 428 -2.17 -17.02 7.54
CA TRP A 428 -1.37 -17.73 6.54
C TRP A 428 -0.23 -18.55 7.16
N ASN A 429 0.57 -17.98 8.06
CA ASN A 429 1.64 -18.72 8.75
C ASN A 429 1.10 -19.92 9.54
N TRP A 430 0.00 -19.74 10.27
CA TRP A 430 -0.65 -20.83 11.02
C TRP A 430 -1.19 -21.94 10.10
N LEU A 431 -1.82 -21.58 8.98
CA LEU A 431 -2.31 -22.54 7.99
C LEU A 431 -1.17 -23.31 7.35
N THR A 432 -0.03 -22.66 7.15
CA THR A 432 1.17 -23.28 6.56
C THR A 432 1.81 -24.27 7.51
N SER A 433 1.80 -24.01 8.82
CA SER A 433 2.36 -24.91 9.83
C SER A 433 1.55 -26.19 10.07
N GLN A 434 0.38 -26.36 9.45
CA GLN A 434 -0.43 -27.58 9.54
C GLN A 434 -0.11 -28.61 8.44
N TRP A 435 0.76 -28.25 7.49
CA TRP A 435 1.28 -29.13 6.44
C TRP A 435 2.54 -29.80 6.94
#